data_AF-A0A5C4WS45-F1
#
_entry.id   AF-A0A5C4WS45-F1
#
_cell.length_a   1.000
_cell.length_b   1.000
_cell.length_c   1.000
_cell.angle_alpha   90.00
_cell.angle_beta   90.00
_cell.angle_gamma   90.00
#
_symmetry.space_group_name_H-M   'P 1'
#
loop_
_entity.id
_entity.type
_entity.pdbx_description
1 polymer ?
#
loop_
_entity_poly.entity_id
_entity_poly.type
_entity_poly.pdbx_seq_one_letter_code
_entity_poly.pdbx_strand_id
1 'polypeptide(L)'
;MVTHEEMVEAFGDEGLLLMDVAQCRDKGLSDADARILSEVGLPVRADLAFTTFVADEPRVGSLVVFRTGQGDVDVLTLGGTSGDTGMRYFLDLRDGVVGLLSMDGEPRAEKVNSSLGTFVEFLHRLRLRQRALNGAPPEAGQRHTEELWLALRELDPAAFTDAEAWWSMVMDTLMGRSFIAETRAFLEQRRAEVAVSRAVAPRDGFRRALDRLESEGWQIVDAERFAYESETSGLLSPAGDPPFAPDGTLLKDVPIAWRGGLPSNVQAAFAREGLVVSVPGQAERDDPYDSLLDLDEHELSRQADAAMDELFAAVHGLKKPEEGVVTCLATDRPSDLCRIVRALERLAAYGYLAEPDLWPTASGGWQRVHEATAAGETPKAVFWTTQSHTSAFDAYGDLVDDLALQWSGDRDLIAGILAGAGLAVEVPEGEEVAFLIHPSR
;
A
#
# COMPACT_ATOMS: atom_id res chain seq x y z
N MET A 1 -23.51 -33.18 -2.44
CA MET A 1 -24.23 -31.93 -2.69
C MET A 1 -24.73 -31.49 -1.35
N VAL A 2 -24.33 -30.30 -0.95
CA VAL A 2 -24.68 -29.68 0.32
C VAL A 2 -26.20 -29.54 0.49
N THR A 3 -26.67 -29.75 1.71
CA THR A 3 -28.06 -29.64 2.13
C THR A 3 -28.35 -28.26 2.73
N HIS A 4 -29.63 -27.91 2.86
CA HIS A 4 -30.03 -26.67 3.54
C HIS A 4 -29.53 -26.61 4.99
N GLU A 5 -29.59 -27.73 5.72
CA GLU A 5 -29.14 -27.81 7.11
C GLU A 5 -27.64 -27.49 7.23
N GLU A 6 -26.82 -28.03 6.35
CA GLU A 6 -25.38 -27.74 6.29
C GLU A 6 -25.11 -26.27 5.92
N MET A 7 -25.89 -25.70 4.99
CA MET A 7 -25.79 -24.28 4.63
C MET A 7 -26.17 -23.37 5.80
N VAL A 8 -27.26 -23.67 6.52
CA VAL A 8 -27.68 -22.94 7.71
C VAL A 8 -26.65 -23.08 8.82
N GLU A 9 -26.08 -24.27 9.01
CA GLU A 9 -24.98 -24.46 9.96
C GLU A 9 -23.80 -23.55 9.62
N ALA A 10 -23.41 -23.47 8.34
CA ALA A 10 -22.24 -22.70 7.87
C ALA A 10 -22.43 -21.18 7.83
N PHE A 11 -23.62 -20.70 7.44
CA PHE A 11 -23.88 -19.28 7.18
C PHE A 11 -24.88 -18.64 8.16
N GLY A 12 -25.64 -19.44 8.89
CA GLY A 12 -26.80 -18.99 9.66
C GLY A 12 -28.05 -18.86 8.78
N ASP A 13 -29.22 -18.92 9.41
CA ASP A 13 -30.53 -18.90 8.73
C ASP A 13 -30.74 -17.58 7.94
N GLU A 14 -30.44 -16.44 8.58
CA GLU A 14 -30.48 -15.12 7.93
C GLU A 14 -29.34 -14.90 6.91
N GLY A 15 -28.36 -15.81 6.88
CA GLY A 15 -27.22 -15.77 5.97
C GLY A 15 -27.49 -16.37 4.60
N LEU A 16 -28.71 -16.85 4.35
CA LEU A 16 -29.10 -17.50 3.10
C LEU A 16 -30.21 -16.73 2.38
N LEU A 17 -30.07 -16.61 1.06
CA LEU A 17 -31.09 -16.13 0.15
C LEU A 17 -31.77 -17.32 -0.51
N LEU A 18 -33.06 -17.50 -0.21
CA LEU A 18 -33.94 -18.47 -0.87
C LEU A 18 -34.80 -17.75 -1.92
N MET A 19 -34.95 -18.37 -3.08
CA MET A 19 -35.86 -17.90 -4.12
C MET A 19 -37.22 -18.61 -4.03
N ASP A 20 -38.29 -17.91 -4.39
CA ASP A 20 -39.61 -18.50 -4.43
C ASP A 20 -39.71 -19.59 -5.51
N VAL A 21 -40.30 -20.74 -5.15
CA VAL A 21 -40.41 -21.91 -6.04
C VAL A 21 -41.21 -21.59 -7.31
N ALA A 22 -42.28 -20.79 -7.19
CA ALA A 22 -43.09 -20.42 -8.34
C ALA A 22 -42.30 -19.47 -9.27
N GLN A 23 -41.57 -18.50 -8.71
CA GLN A 23 -40.67 -17.64 -9.48
C GLN A 23 -39.57 -18.43 -10.20
N CYS A 24 -38.96 -19.44 -9.57
CA CYS A 24 -37.95 -20.28 -10.23
C CYS A 24 -38.54 -21.01 -11.45
N ARG A 25 -39.75 -21.56 -11.33
CA ARG A 25 -40.44 -22.24 -12.43
C ARG A 25 -40.82 -21.27 -13.56
N ASP A 26 -41.35 -20.10 -13.22
CA ASP A 26 -41.74 -19.09 -14.20
C ASP A 26 -40.55 -18.55 -15.00
N LYS A 27 -39.34 -18.58 -14.40
CA LYS A 27 -38.08 -18.21 -15.05
C LYS A 27 -37.49 -19.31 -15.92
N GLY A 28 -38.09 -20.51 -15.96
CA GLY A 28 -37.64 -21.61 -16.82
C GLY A 28 -36.48 -22.43 -16.25
N LEU A 29 -36.24 -22.39 -14.94
CA LEU A 29 -35.20 -23.21 -14.30
C LEU A 29 -35.55 -24.70 -14.39
N SER A 30 -34.51 -25.53 -14.46
CA SER A 30 -34.67 -26.98 -14.29
C SER A 30 -35.20 -27.31 -12.89
N ASP A 31 -35.89 -28.44 -12.73
CA ASP A 31 -36.37 -28.88 -11.41
C ASP A 31 -35.22 -29.04 -10.39
N ALA A 32 -34.01 -29.36 -10.85
CA ALA A 32 -32.84 -29.50 -9.99
C ALA A 32 -32.34 -28.13 -9.51
N ASP A 33 -32.19 -27.17 -10.41
CA ASP A 33 -31.71 -25.83 -10.06
C ASP A 33 -32.74 -25.05 -9.25
N ALA A 34 -34.03 -25.20 -9.58
CA ALA A 34 -35.12 -24.61 -8.82
C ALA A 34 -35.08 -25.08 -7.36
N ARG A 35 -34.92 -26.39 -7.12
CA ARG A 35 -34.78 -26.94 -5.76
C ARG A 35 -33.57 -26.39 -5.03
N ILE A 36 -32.43 -26.24 -5.70
CA ILE A 36 -31.23 -25.65 -5.07
C ILE A 36 -31.52 -24.23 -4.63
N LEU A 37 -32.08 -23.37 -5.49
CA LEU A 37 -32.34 -21.97 -5.13
C LEU A 37 -33.48 -21.79 -4.12
N SER A 38 -34.47 -22.68 -4.10
CA SER A 38 -35.65 -22.53 -3.24
C SER A 38 -35.60 -23.32 -1.93
N GLU A 39 -34.86 -24.43 -1.89
CA GLU A 39 -34.77 -25.30 -0.71
C GLU A 39 -33.39 -25.21 -0.04
N VAL A 40 -32.29 -25.13 -0.80
CA VAL A 40 -30.92 -25.05 -0.23
C VAL A 40 -30.52 -23.60 0.04
N GLY A 41 -30.67 -22.73 -0.97
CA GLY A 41 -30.36 -21.30 -0.93
C GLY A 41 -28.93 -20.94 -1.33
N LEU A 42 -28.73 -19.67 -1.65
CA LEU A 42 -27.42 -19.07 -1.89
C LEU A 42 -26.95 -18.31 -0.65
N PRO A 43 -25.67 -18.34 -0.28
CA PRO A 43 -25.19 -17.53 0.83
C PRO A 43 -25.24 -16.05 0.46
N VAL A 44 -25.69 -15.20 1.37
CA VAL A 44 -25.69 -13.74 1.16
C VAL A 44 -24.28 -13.21 0.92
N ARG A 45 -23.28 -13.82 1.57
CA ARG A 45 -21.86 -13.58 1.34
C ARG A 45 -21.04 -14.83 1.63
N ALA A 46 -20.10 -15.13 0.74
CA ALA A 46 -19.09 -16.17 0.92
C ALA A 46 -17.71 -15.57 0.61
N ASP A 47 -17.09 -15.01 1.67
CA ASP A 47 -15.76 -14.42 1.66
C ASP A 47 -15.58 -13.35 0.54
N LEU A 48 -14.40 -13.30 -0.08
CA LEU A 48 -14.10 -12.49 -1.27
C LEU A 48 -14.79 -13.00 -2.55
N ALA A 49 -15.17 -14.28 -2.59
CA ALA A 49 -15.58 -14.94 -3.83
C ALA A 49 -16.99 -14.57 -4.29
N PHE A 50 -17.94 -14.38 -3.36
CA PHE A 50 -19.36 -14.22 -3.73
C PHE A 50 -20.16 -13.34 -2.76
N THR A 51 -21.10 -12.57 -3.30
CA THR A 51 -22.16 -11.93 -2.53
C THR A 51 -23.44 -11.74 -3.34
N THR A 52 -24.59 -11.73 -2.67
CA THR A 52 -25.88 -11.33 -3.25
C THR A 52 -26.12 -9.81 -3.16
N PHE A 53 -25.26 -9.07 -2.45
CA PHE A 53 -25.33 -7.62 -2.36
C PHE A 53 -24.75 -6.97 -3.61
N VAL A 54 -25.64 -6.71 -4.56
CA VAL A 54 -25.29 -6.13 -5.85
C VAL A 54 -26.01 -4.79 -5.99
N ALA A 55 -25.24 -3.69 -6.04
CA ALA A 55 -25.80 -2.33 -6.09
C ALA A 55 -26.40 -1.99 -7.47
N ASP A 56 -25.71 -2.40 -8.53
CA ASP A 56 -26.05 -2.05 -9.92
C ASP A 56 -26.74 -3.19 -10.67
N GLU A 57 -27.51 -2.84 -11.71
CA GLU A 57 -28.13 -3.84 -12.59
C GLU A 57 -27.06 -4.63 -13.38
N PRO A 58 -27.31 -5.92 -13.68
CA PRO A 58 -28.48 -6.70 -13.26
C PRO A 58 -28.39 -7.13 -11.80
N ARG A 59 -29.50 -7.03 -11.08
CA ARG A 59 -29.64 -7.50 -9.68
C ARG A 59 -29.87 -9.00 -9.58
N VAL A 60 -29.63 -9.57 -8.39
CA VAL A 60 -29.90 -10.98 -8.10
C VAL A 60 -31.36 -11.34 -8.42
N GLY A 61 -31.56 -12.47 -9.08
CA GLY A 61 -32.86 -12.96 -9.53
C GLY A 61 -33.33 -12.35 -10.86
N SER A 62 -32.58 -11.42 -11.45
CA SER A 62 -32.90 -10.84 -12.76
C SER A 62 -32.62 -11.82 -13.88
N LEU A 63 -33.54 -11.90 -14.84
CA LEU A 63 -33.36 -12.66 -16.08
C LEU A 63 -32.78 -11.72 -17.15
N VAL A 64 -31.66 -12.11 -17.73
CA VAL A 64 -30.96 -11.33 -18.76
C VAL A 64 -30.74 -12.22 -19.98
N VAL A 65 -30.93 -11.65 -21.17
CA VAL A 65 -30.67 -12.34 -22.43
C VAL A 65 -29.31 -11.89 -22.97
N PHE A 66 -28.33 -12.80 -22.98
CA PHE A 66 -27.03 -12.55 -23.59
C PHE A 66 -27.05 -12.91 -25.07
N ARG A 67 -26.82 -11.90 -25.92
CA ARG A 67 -26.66 -12.10 -27.36
C ARG A 67 -25.24 -12.55 -27.63
N THR A 68 -25.05 -13.84 -27.83
CA THR A 68 -23.75 -14.37 -28.23
C THR A 68 -23.70 -14.50 -29.76
N GLY A 69 -22.49 -14.57 -30.34
CA GLY A 69 -22.34 -14.87 -31.77
C GLY A 69 -22.90 -16.24 -32.18
N GLN A 70 -23.30 -17.09 -31.22
CA GLN A 70 -23.88 -18.42 -31.43
C GLN A 70 -25.38 -18.49 -31.12
N GLY A 71 -26.00 -17.36 -30.74
CA GLY A 71 -27.43 -17.26 -30.40
C GLY A 71 -27.67 -16.54 -29.07
N ASP A 72 -28.95 -16.33 -28.76
CA ASP A 72 -29.38 -15.73 -27.50
C ASP A 72 -29.35 -16.78 -26.39
N VAL A 73 -28.79 -16.42 -25.23
CA VAL A 73 -28.69 -17.27 -24.03
C VAL A 73 -29.41 -16.58 -22.88
N ASP A 74 -30.44 -17.23 -22.34
CA ASP A 74 -31.16 -16.75 -21.17
C ASP A 74 -30.41 -17.13 -19.90
N VAL A 75 -30.09 -16.14 -19.08
CA VAL A 75 -29.38 -16.36 -17.83
C VAL A 75 -30.05 -15.71 -16.64
N LEU A 76 -29.94 -16.35 -15.49
CA LEU A 76 -30.37 -15.82 -14.20
C LEU A 76 -29.18 -15.25 -13.44
N THR A 77 -29.26 -13.99 -13.01
CA THR A 77 -28.22 -13.39 -12.17
C THR A 77 -28.28 -13.97 -10.75
N LEU A 78 -27.17 -14.51 -10.26
CA LEU A 78 -27.05 -15.14 -8.94
C LEU A 78 -26.46 -14.22 -7.89
N GLY A 79 -25.54 -13.33 -8.28
CA GLY A 79 -24.77 -12.48 -7.37
C GLY A 79 -23.62 -11.76 -8.06
N GLY A 80 -22.72 -11.20 -7.28
CA GLY A 80 -21.46 -10.59 -7.71
C GLY A 80 -20.28 -11.06 -6.88
N THR A 81 -19.11 -10.52 -7.15
CA THR A 81 -17.90 -10.70 -6.33
C THR A 81 -17.88 -9.67 -5.21
N SER A 82 -17.27 -9.98 -4.07
CA SER A 82 -17.19 -9.03 -2.96
C SER A 82 -16.18 -7.94 -3.29
N GLY A 83 -16.62 -6.69 -3.42
CA GLY A 83 -15.74 -5.52 -3.62
C GLY A 83 -15.56 -5.09 -5.08
N ASP A 84 -16.19 -5.76 -6.04
CA ASP A 84 -16.14 -5.40 -7.46
C ASP A 84 -17.57 -5.30 -8.02
N THR A 85 -17.93 -4.09 -8.46
CA THR A 85 -19.27 -3.77 -8.97
C THR A 85 -19.47 -4.17 -10.43
N GLY A 86 -18.40 -4.49 -11.16
CA GLY A 86 -18.39 -4.85 -12.58
C GLY A 86 -18.64 -6.33 -12.88
N MET A 87 -18.59 -7.20 -11.86
CA MET A 87 -18.66 -8.66 -12.03
C MET A 87 -20.00 -9.28 -11.60
N ARG A 88 -20.58 -10.19 -12.40
CA ARG A 88 -21.85 -10.87 -12.11
C ARG A 88 -21.77 -12.38 -12.32
N TYR A 89 -22.10 -13.14 -11.29
CA TYR A 89 -22.37 -14.57 -11.45
C TYR A 89 -23.74 -14.77 -12.07
N PHE A 90 -23.80 -15.67 -13.04
CA PHE A 90 -25.06 -16.02 -13.70
C PHE A 90 -25.19 -17.54 -13.87
N LEU A 91 -26.42 -18.02 -13.92
CA LEU A 91 -26.78 -19.37 -14.29
C LEU A 91 -27.30 -19.37 -15.72
N ASP A 92 -26.64 -20.11 -16.61
CA ASP A 92 -27.18 -20.46 -17.92
C ASP A 92 -28.35 -21.43 -17.73
N LEU A 93 -29.56 -20.99 -18.08
CA LEU A 93 -30.79 -21.76 -17.86
C LEU A 93 -30.92 -22.96 -18.80
N ARG A 94 -30.18 -22.97 -19.91
CA ARG A 94 -30.21 -24.04 -20.89
C ARG A 94 -29.31 -25.19 -20.48
N ASP A 95 -28.07 -24.87 -20.13
CA ASP A 95 -27.02 -25.86 -19.88
C ASP A 95 -26.78 -26.11 -18.38
N GLY A 96 -27.39 -25.33 -17.49
CA GLY A 96 -27.26 -25.43 -16.04
C GLY A 96 -25.88 -25.03 -15.50
N VAL A 97 -25.08 -24.37 -16.34
CA VAL A 97 -23.70 -23.97 -16.05
C VAL A 97 -23.68 -22.62 -15.35
N VAL A 98 -22.79 -22.46 -14.36
CA VAL A 98 -22.56 -21.17 -13.71
C VAL A 98 -21.38 -20.47 -14.38
N GLY A 99 -21.60 -19.23 -14.81
CA GLY A 99 -20.58 -18.36 -15.37
C GLY A 99 -20.38 -17.09 -14.57
N LEU A 100 -19.29 -16.38 -14.89
CA LEU A 100 -18.99 -15.04 -14.40
C LEU A 100 -18.92 -14.10 -15.60
N LEU A 101 -19.63 -12.99 -15.51
CA LEU A 101 -19.65 -11.93 -16.50
C LEU A 101 -18.90 -10.73 -15.94
N SER A 102 -17.88 -10.27 -16.68
CA SER A 102 -17.28 -8.95 -16.51
C SER A 102 -18.01 -7.95 -17.39
N MET A 103 -18.45 -6.85 -16.80
CA MET A 103 -19.11 -5.73 -17.48
C MET A 103 -18.18 -4.53 -17.69
N ASP A 104 -16.92 -4.62 -17.23
CA ASP A 104 -15.94 -3.55 -17.39
C ASP A 104 -15.35 -3.59 -18.80
N GLY A 105 -15.76 -2.63 -19.62
CA GLY A 105 -15.37 -2.54 -21.03
C GLY A 105 -16.22 -3.44 -21.92
N GLU A 106 -15.58 -4.25 -22.76
CA GLU A 106 -16.27 -5.22 -23.62
C GLU A 106 -16.74 -6.42 -22.78
N PRO A 107 -18.05 -6.72 -22.72
CA PRO A 107 -18.55 -7.79 -21.86
C PRO A 107 -17.90 -9.14 -22.16
N ARG A 108 -17.33 -9.76 -21.14
CA ARG A 108 -16.69 -11.09 -21.24
C ARG A 108 -17.33 -12.03 -20.25
N ALA A 109 -17.70 -13.21 -20.72
CA ALA A 109 -18.22 -14.27 -19.88
C ALA A 109 -17.23 -15.44 -19.87
N GLU A 110 -17.01 -16.00 -18.68
CA GLU A 110 -16.26 -17.25 -18.51
C GLU A 110 -17.10 -18.27 -17.73
N LYS A 111 -16.84 -19.56 -17.98
CA LYS A 111 -17.46 -20.65 -17.23
C LYS A 111 -16.75 -20.80 -15.89
N VAL A 112 -17.51 -20.74 -14.80
CA VAL A 112 -16.98 -20.87 -13.43
C VAL A 112 -17.18 -22.27 -12.87
N ASN A 113 -18.38 -22.83 -13.01
CA ASN A 113 -18.68 -24.19 -12.54
C ASN A 113 -19.57 -24.94 -13.51
N SER A 114 -19.40 -26.26 -13.53
CA SER A 114 -20.15 -27.15 -14.41
C SER A 114 -21.63 -27.32 -14.02
N SER A 115 -22.02 -26.94 -12.80
CA SER A 115 -23.41 -26.92 -12.37
C SER A 115 -23.65 -25.92 -11.23
N LEU A 116 -24.91 -25.50 -11.03
CA LEU A 116 -25.30 -24.72 -9.86
C LEU A 116 -25.01 -25.46 -8.54
N GLY A 117 -25.29 -26.76 -8.47
CA GLY A 117 -25.06 -27.56 -7.26
C GLY A 117 -23.58 -27.59 -6.86
N THR A 118 -22.69 -27.70 -7.85
CA THR A 118 -21.24 -27.59 -7.63
C THR A 118 -20.86 -26.20 -7.13
N PHE A 119 -21.41 -25.15 -7.72
CA PHE A 119 -21.13 -23.77 -7.31
C PHE A 119 -21.51 -23.54 -5.83
N VAL A 120 -22.70 -23.95 -5.40
CA VAL A 120 -23.12 -23.84 -3.99
C VAL A 120 -22.22 -24.65 -3.06
N GLU A 121 -21.81 -25.85 -3.47
CA GLU A 121 -20.85 -26.67 -2.72
C GLU A 121 -19.47 -26.00 -2.59
N PHE A 122 -18.99 -25.29 -3.62
CA PHE A 122 -17.75 -24.51 -3.56
C PHE A 122 -17.86 -23.39 -2.50
N LEU A 123 -18.96 -22.63 -2.51
CA LEU A 123 -19.19 -21.56 -1.55
C LEU A 123 -19.28 -22.09 -0.11
N HIS A 124 -19.95 -23.23 0.09
CA HIS A 124 -20.00 -23.91 1.38
C HIS A 124 -18.61 -24.28 1.90
N ARG A 125 -17.77 -24.92 1.07
CA ARG A 125 -16.42 -25.34 1.47
C ARG A 125 -15.48 -24.17 1.73
N LEU A 126 -15.63 -23.07 0.99
CA LEU A 126 -14.95 -21.80 1.29
C LEU A 126 -15.29 -21.29 2.69
N ARG A 127 -16.58 -21.35 3.07
CA ARG A 127 -17.02 -20.96 4.41
C ARG A 127 -16.48 -21.88 5.51
N LEU A 128 -16.43 -23.19 5.26
CA LEU A 128 -15.82 -24.14 6.19
C LEU A 128 -14.33 -23.85 6.40
N ARG A 129 -13.59 -23.56 5.32
CA ARG A 129 -12.19 -23.08 5.43
C ARG A 129 -12.10 -21.82 6.28
N GLN A 130 -12.92 -20.80 5.98
CA GLN A 130 -12.90 -19.54 6.72
C GLN A 130 -13.14 -19.76 8.22
N ARG A 131 -14.09 -20.63 8.58
CA ARG A 131 -14.35 -20.99 9.98
C ARG A 131 -13.19 -21.73 10.62
N ALA A 132 -12.55 -22.65 9.90
CA ALA A 132 -11.39 -23.38 10.40
C ALA A 132 -10.20 -22.44 10.69
N LEU A 133 -10.09 -21.33 9.97
CA LEU A 133 -9.05 -20.33 10.18
C LEU A 133 -9.34 -19.35 11.32
N ASN A 134 -10.59 -19.22 11.76
CA ASN A 134 -10.94 -18.35 12.88
C ASN A 134 -10.34 -18.89 14.19
N GLY A 135 -9.25 -18.25 14.63
CA GLY A 135 -8.49 -18.66 15.84
C GLY A 135 -7.37 -19.66 15.57
N ALA A 136 -7.09 -20.00 14.31
CA ALA A 136 -5.93 -20.80 13.92
C ALA A 136 -4.66 -19.94 13.84
N PRO A 137 -3.46 -20.52 14.04
CA PRO A 137 -2.21 -19.80 13.81
C PRO A 137 -2.07 -19.40 12.32
N PRO A 138 -1.40 -18.28 12.00
CA PRO A 138 -1.27 -17.76 10.63
C PRO A 138 -0.74 -18.79 9.62
N GLU A 139 0.16 -19.68 10.07
CA GLU A 139 0.77 -20.75 9.26
C GLU A 139 -0.22 -21.83 8.80
N ALA A 140 -1.39 -21.96 9.44
CA ALA A 140 -2.42 -22.94 9.06
C ALA A 140 -3.15 -22.54 7.76
N GLY A 141 -3.10 -21.26 7.38
CA GLY A 141 -3.77 -20.70 6.21
C GLY A 141 -3.44 -21.42 4.91
N GLN A 142 -2.14 -21.62 4.64
CA GLN A 142 -1.70 -22.26 3.41
C GLN A 142 -2.20 -23.71 3.31
N ARG A 143 -2.02 -24.49 4.37
CA ARG A 143 -2.42 -25.90 4.40
C ARG A 143 -3.92 -26.07 4.16
N HIS A 144 -4.76 -25.30 4.86
CA HIS A 144 -6.21 -25.37 4.68
C HIS A 144 -6.65 -24.93 3.28
N THR A 145 -5.90 -24.03 2.64
CA THR A 145 -6.19 -23.60 1.25
C THR A 145 -5.79 -24.66 0.23
N GLU A 146 -4.67 -25.35 0.44
CA GLU A 146 -4.25 -26.48 -0.41
C GLU A 146 -5.22 -27.67 -0.30
N GLU A 147 -5.66 -27.98 0.93
CA GLU A 147 -6.70 -29.00 1.18
C GLU A 147 -8.03 -28.62 0.50
N LEU A 148 -8.45 -27.36 0.61
CA LEU A 148 -9.62 -26.84 -0.10
C LEU A 148 -9.46 -26.98 -1.61
N TRP A 149 -8.35 -26.52 -2.18
CA TRP A 149 -8.09 -26.57 -3.62
C TRP A 149 -8.17 -27.99 -4.17
N LEU A 150 -7.54 -28.97 -3.50
CA LEU A 150 -7.62 -30.37 -3.88
C LEU A 150 -9.07 -30.87 -3.88
N ALA A 151 -9.82 -30.58 -2.82
CA ALA A 151 -11.20 -31.01 -2.66
C ALA A 151 -12.15 -30.38 -3.70
N LEU A 152 -11.92 -29.12 -4.09
CA LEU A 152 -12.70 -28.44 -5.12
C LEU A 152 -12.34 -28.93 -6.53
N ARG A 153 -11.05 -29.19 -6.79
CA ARG A 153 -10.59 -29.71 -8.08
C ARG A 153 -11.08 -31.13 -8.34
N GLU A 154 -11.18 -31.96 -7.31
CA GLU A 154 -11.79 -33.29 -7.42
C GLU A 154 -13.28 -33.18 -7.74
N LEU A 155 -13.97 -32.20 -7.14
CA LEU A 155 -15.40 -31.99 -7.31
C LEU A 155 -15.78 -31.47 -8.71
N ASP A 156 -14.99 -30.53 -9.26
CA ASP A 156 -15.21 -29.99 -10.61
C ASP A 156 -13.88 -29.71 -11.31
N PRO A 157 -13.27 -30.72 -11.95
CA PRO A 157 -11.99 -30.57 -12.61
C PRO A 157 -12.00 -29.48 -13.70
N ALA A 158 -13.16 -29.26 -14.35
CA ALA A 158 -13.29 -28.29 -15.43
C ALA A 158 -13.09 -26.84 -14.95
N ALA A 159 -13.44 -26.55 -13.69
CA ALA A 159 -13.27 -25.26 -13.04
C ALA A 159 -11.79 -24.85 -12.81
N PHE A 160 -10.86 -25.81 -12.94
CA PHE A 160 -9.41 -25.62 -12.71
C PHE A 160 -8.58 -26.04 -13.92
N THR A 161 -9.16 -26.01 -15.12
CA THR A 161 -8.47 -26.45 -16.35
C THR A 161 -7.31 -25.51 -16.72
N ASP A 162 -7.47 -24.22 -16.43
CA ASP A 162 -6.49 -23.16 -16.71
C ASP A 162 -6.05 -22.48 -15.40
N ALA A 163 -4.81 -22.01 -15.36
CA ALA A 163 -4.30 -21.15 -14.30
C ALA A 163 -5.02 -19.78 -14.30
N GLU A 164 -5.50 -19.33 -15.46
CA GLU A 164 -6.29 -18.09 -15.59
C GLU A 164 -7.78 -18.27 -15.28
N ALA A 165 -8.24 -19.50 -15.00
CA ALA A 165 -9.62 -19.72 -14.62
C ALA A 165 -9.96 -19.01 -13.30
N TRP A 166 -11.17 -18.47 -13.18
CA TRP A 166 -11.65 -17.76 -11.98
C TRP A 166 -11.25 -18.42 -10.65
N TRP A 167 -11.56 -19.71 -10.47
CA TRP A 167 -11.25 -20.40 -9.22
C TRP A 167 -9.76 -20.61 -8.98
N SER A 168 -8.94 -20.72 -10.03
CA SER A 168 -7.48 -20.74 -9.90
C SER A 168 -6.98 -19.40 -9.35
N MET A 169 -7.48 -18.28 -9.88
CA MET A 169 -7.13 -16.92 -9.39
C MET A 169 -7.60 -16.67 -7.96
N VAL A 170 -8.82 -17.08 -7.60
CA VAL A 170 -9.32 -16.99 -6.22
C VAL A 170 -8.43 -17.80 -5.28
N MET A 171 -8.04 -19.01 -5.66
CA MET A 171 -7.18 -19.86 -4.82
C MET A 171 -5.76 -19.29 -4.71
N ASP A 172 -5.21 -18.74 -5.79
CA ASP A 172 -3.92 -18.06 -5.74
C ASP A 172 -3.95 -16.82 -4.84
N THR A 173 -5.05 -16.07 -4.83
CA THR A 173 -5.26 -14.95 -3.92
C THR A 173 -5.34 -15.44 -2.47
N LEU A 174 -6.13 -16.49 -2.20
CA LEU A 174 -6.25 -17.10 -0.87
C LEU A 174 -4.96 -17.76 -0.36
N MET A 175 -4.07 -18.19 -1.27
CA MET A 175 -2.74 -18.72 -0.96
C MET A 175 -1.65 -17.64 -0.89
N GLY A 176 -1.98 -16.37 -1.20
CA GLY A 176 -1.00 -15.28 -1.34
C GLY A 176 -0.03 -15.46 -2.52
N ARG A 177 -0.33 -16.38 -3.47
CA ARG A 177 0.55 -16.75 -4.59
C ARG A 177 0.50 -15.75 -5.75
N SER A 178 -0.63 -15.08 -6.02
CA SER A 178 -0.69 -14.04 -7.06
C SER A 178 0.24 -12.87 -6.72
N PHE A 179 0.19 -12.41 -5.47
CA PHE A 179 1.08 -11.37 -4.98
C PHE A 179 2.54 -11.81 -4.95
N ILE A 180 2.85 -13.05 -4.52
CA ILE A 180 4.23 -13.54 -4.44
C ILE A 180 4.84 -13.82 -5.83
N ALA A 181 4.07 -14.32 -6.78
CA ALA A 181 4.56 -14.62 -8.13
C ALA A 181 4.74 -13.36 -8.98
N GLU A 182 3.78 -12.42 -8.93
CA GLU A 182 3.91 -11.11 -9.57
C GLU A 182 5.00 -10.28 -8.91
N THR A 183 5.07 -10.27 -7.58
CA THR A 183 6.18 -9.62 -6.85
C THR A 183 7.51 -10.27 -7.19
N ARG A 184 7.61 -11.60 -7.35
CA ARG A 184 8.86 -12.26 -7.73
C ARG A 184 9.27 -11.98 -9.17
N ALA A 185 8.34 -12.03 -10.13
CA ALA A 185 8.62 -11.73 -11.54
C ALA A 185 8.97 -10.24 -11.74
N PHE A 186 8.25 -9.35 -11.06
CA PHE A 186 8.57 -7.92 -11.00
C PHE A 186 9.93 -7.69 -10.33
N LEU A 187 10.24 -8.36 -9.21
CA LEU A 187 11.53 -8.26 -8.53
C LEU A 187 12.68 -8.88 -9.33
N GLU A 188 12.45 -9.90 -10.16
CA GLU A 188 13.46 -10.48 -11.04
C GLU A 188 13.73 -9.58 -12.26
N GLN A 189 12.67 -9.01 -12.85
CA GLN A 189 12.78 -7.99 -13.89
C GLN A 189 13.47 -6.72 -13.35
N ARG A 190 13.07 -6.25 -12.16
CA ARG A 190 13.70 -5.10 -11.49
C ARG A 190 15.07 -5.42 -10.92
N ARG A 191 15.38 -6.65 -10.50
CA ARG A 191 16.77 -7.05 -10.16
C ARG A 191 17.64 -7.07 -11.40
N ALA A 192 17.11 -7.45 -12.57
CA ALA A 192 17.83 -7.32 -13.83
C ALA A 192 18.02 -5.84 -14.23
N GLU A 193 17.05 -4.96 -13.97
CA GLU A 193 17.16 -3.52 -14.21
C GLU A 193 18.03 -2.78 -13.16
N VAL A 194 18.00 -3.20 -11.89
CA VAL A 194 18.76 -2.61 -10.77
C VAL A 194 20.18 -3.18 -10.67
N ALA A 195 20.42 -4.43 -11.10
CA ALA A 195 21.79 -4.91 -11.33
C ALA A 195 22.46 -4.17 -12.50
N VAL A 196 21.67 -3.53 -13.38
CA VAL A 196 22.15 -2.58 -14.40
C VAL A 196 22.21 -1.14 -13.86
N SER A 197 21.47 -0.82 -12.79
CA SER A 197 21.62 0.42 -12.00
C SER A 197 22.84 0.32 -11.07
N ARG A 198 23.99 0.46 -11.73
CA ARG A 198 25.33 0.77 -11.20
C ARG A 198 25.31 1.50 -9.85
N ALA A 199 26.31 1.19 -9.03
CA ALA A 199 26.85 2.12 -8.03
C ALA A 199 26.97 3.50 -8.69
N VAL A 200 26.01 4.38 -8.40
CA VAL A 200 26.00 5.70 -9.01
C VAL A 200 27.15 6.45 -8.38
N ALA A 201 28.02 7.00 -9.23
CA ALA A 201 29.13 7.79 -8.77
C ALA A 201 28.59 8.91 -7.85
N PRO A 202 29.16 9.12 -6.65
CA PRO A 202 28.69 10.15 -5.71
C PRO A 202 28.51 11.54 -6.35
N ARG A 203 29.31 11.87 -7.36
CA ARG A 203 29.14 13.06 -8.22
C ARG A 203 27.77 13.17 -8.87
N ASP A 204 27.29 12.10 -9.49
CA ASP A 204 26.00 12.09 -10.17
C ASP A 204 24.86 12.11 -9.15
N GLY A 205 25.05 11.44 -8.00
CA GLY A 205 24.13 11.52 -6.87
C GLY A 205 24.00 12.93 -6.33
N PHE A 206 25.12 13.63 -6.13
CA PHE A 206 25.13 15.01 -5.63
C PHE A 206 24.35 15.93 -6.57
N ARG A 207 24.55 15.77 -7.88
CA ARG A 207 23.82 16.55 -8.88
C ARG A 207 22.33 16.24 -8.87
N ARG A 208 21.93 14.96 -8.82
CA ARG A 208 20.50 14.60 -8.76
C ARG A 208 19.81 15.09 -7.50
N ALA A 209 20.52 15.14 -6.36
CA ALA A 209 20.00 15.72 -5.13
C ALA A 209 19.70 17.22 -5.31
N LEU A 210 20.60 17.97 -5.96
CA LEU A 210 20.35 19.37 -6.30
C LEU A 210 19.20 19.54 -7.30
N ASP A 211 19.17 18.76 -8.39
CA ASP A 211 18.11 18.81 -9.39
C ASP A 211 16.73 18.52 -8.77
N ARG A 212 16.68 17.61 -7.77
CA ARG A 212 15.47 17.32 -7.00
C ARG A 212 15.02 18.52 -6.16
N LEU A 213 15.93 19.13 -5.41
CA LEU A 213 15.62 20.32 -4.62
C LEU A 213 15.14 21.45 -5.53
N GLU A 214 15.72 21.64 -6.71
CA GLU A 214 15.21 22.60 -7.70
C GLU A 214 13.77 22.31 -8.13
N SER A 215 13.43 21.04 -8.37
CA SER A 215 12.07 20.63 -8.71
C SER A 215 11.06 20.87 -7.58
N GLU A 216 11.53 20.93 -6.33
CA GLU A 216 10.76 21.25 -5.13
C GLU A 216 10.69 22.76 -4.86
N GLY A 217 11.28 23.58 -5.73
CA GLY A 217 11.21 25.04 -5.66
C GLY A 217 12.44 25.73 -5.06
N TRP A 218 13.49 24.97 -4.73
CA TRP A 218 14.77 25.57 -4.34
C TRP A 218 15.47 26.20 -5.54
N GLN A 219 16.31 27.21 -5.29
CA GLN A 219 17.15 27.84 -6.29
C GLN A 219 18.60 27.57 -5.94
N ILE A 220 19.33 26.89 -6.83
CA ILE A 220 20.78 26.71 -6.67
C ILE A 220 21.46 27.98 -7.19
N VAL A 221 22.18 28.66 -6.31
CA VAL A 221 22.82 29.95 -6.58
C VAL A 221 24.30 29.92 -6.20
N ASP A 222 25.08 30.83 -6.76
CA ASP A 222 26.46 31.04 -6.33
C ASP A 222 26.53 31.82 -5.00
N ALA A 223 27.72 31.86 -4.41
CA ALA A 223 27.96 32.53 -3.14
C ALA A 223 27.72 34.05 -3.18
N GLU A 224 27.90 34.69 -4.34
CA GLU A 224 27.69 36.13 -4.50
C GLU A 224 26.19 36.46 -4.45
N ARG A 225 25.38 35.72 -5.22
CA ARG A 225 23.93 35.85 -5.22
C ARG A 225 23.35 35.44 -3.86
N PHE A 226 23.86 34.39 -3.22
CA PHE A 226 23.46 34.00 -1.87
C PHE A 226 23.74 35.11 -0.85
N ALA A 227 24.89 35.80 -0.93
CA ALA A 227 25.19 36.92 -0.03
C ALA A 227 24.30 38.15 -0.29
N TYR A 228 23.87 38.36 -1.53
CA TYR A 228 23.05 39.50 -1.93
C TYR A 228 21.56 39.34 -1.55
N GLU A 229 20.98 38.15 -1.77
CA GLU A 229 19.53 37.91 -1.62
C GLU A 229 19.11 37.50 -0.21
N SER A 230 19.29 38.37 0.78
CA SER A 230 19.04 38.05 2.20
C SER A 230 17.57 37.84 2.60
N GLU A 231 16.62 38.23 1.75
CA GLU A 231 15.17 38.12 2.02
C GLU A 231 14.50 37.00 1.21
N THR A 232 15.22 36.36 0.29
CA THR A 232 14.69 35.28 -0.55
C THR A 232 14.82 33.94 0.17
N SER A 233 13.70 33.23 0.32
CA SER A 233 13.65 31.86 0.84
C SER A 233 13.90 30.83 -0.28
N GLY A 234 14.34 29.63 0.08
CA GLY A 234 14.58 28.52 -0.84
C GLY A 234 15.87 28.66 -1.63
N LEU A 235 16.93 29.25 -1.07
CA LEU A 235 18.23 29.34 -1.73
C LEU A 235 19.19 28.27 -1.22
N LEU A 236 19.96 27.67 -2.12
CA LEU A 236 21.06 26.76 -1.81
C LEU A 236 22.33 27.18 -2.55
N SER A 237 23.45 27.23 -1.84
CA SER A 237 24.76 27.59 -2.39
C SER A 237 25.83 26.59 -1.94
N PRO A 238 26.14 25.57 -2.76
CA PRO A 238 27.33 24.74 -2.57
C PRO A 238 28.60 25.60 -2.62
N ALA A 239 29.54 25.37 -1.70
CA ALA A 239 30.79 26.12 -1.67
C ALA A 239 31.74 25.72 -2.82
N GLY A 240 31.58 26.37 -3.97
CA GLY A 240 32.39 26.13 -5.16
C GLY A 240 32.16 24.76 -5.79
N ASP A 241 33.07 24.36 -6.69
CA ASP A 241 33.01 23.05 -7.33
C ASP A 241 33.35 21.95 -6.31
N PRO A 242 32.46 20.97 -6.07
CA PRO A 242 32.72 19.93 -5.09
C PRO A 242 33.92 19.07 -5.53
N PRO A 243 34.82 18.71 -4.60
CA PRO A 243 36.05 18.00 -4.95
C PRO A 243 35.76 16.51 -5.17
N PHE A 244 35.42 16.12 -6.39
CA PHE A 244 35.25 14.72 -6.78
C PHE A 244 36.53 14.14 -7.40
N ALA A 245 36.82 12.86 -7.10
CA ALA A 245 37.81 12.07 -7.81
C ALA A 245 37.35 11.72 -9.24
N PRO A 246 38.24 11.20 -10.11
CA PRO A 246 37.88 10.78 -11.47
C PRO A 246 36.80 9.69 -11.53
N ASP A 247 36.69 8.86 -10.50
CA ASP A 247 35.64 7.85 -10.33
C ASP A 247 34.31 8.44 -9.79
N GLY A 248 34.30 9.73 -9.48
CA GLY A 248 33.18 10.48 -8.93
C GLY A 248 33.01 10.35 -7.43
N THR A 249 33.94 9.73 -6.70
CA THR A 249 33.96 9.70 -5.23
C THR A 249 34.19 11.10 -4.67
N LEU A 250 33.44 11.49 -3.64
CA LEU A 250 33.63 12.78 -2.97
C LEU A 250 34.91 12.72 -2.11
N LEU A 251 35.85 13.64 -2.34
CA LEU A 251 37.17 13.63 -1.69
C LEU A 251 37.22 14.43 -0.39
N LYS A 252 36.32 15.41 -0.23
CA LYS A 252 36.22 16.26 0.96
C LYS A 252 34.78 16.68 1.18
N ASP A 253 34.48 16.96 2.43
CA ASP A 253 33.22 17.52 2.85
C ASP A 253 32.89 18.82 2.09
N VAL A 254 31.63 18.97 1.72
CA VAL A 254 31.12 20.09 0.93
C VAL A 254 30.13 20.87 1.77
N PRO A 255 30.49 22.08 2.24
CA PRO A 255 29.53 22.94 2.89
C PRO A 255 28.53 23.48 1.86
N ILE A 256 27.26 23.45 2.22
CA ILE A 256 26.12 23.92 1.42
C ILE A 256 25.39 24.93 2.29
N ALA A 257 25.50 26.20 1.93
CA ALA A 257 24.73 27.25 2.57
C ALA A 257 23.26 27.14 2.11
N TRP A 258 22.33 27.30 3.04
CA TRP A 258 20.90 27.28 2.77
C TRP A 258 20.23 28.51 3.38
N ARG A 259 19.16 29.00 2.74
CA ARG A 259 18.32 30.07 3.28
C ARG A 259 16.85 29.76 3.04
N GLY A 260 16.08 29.73 4.12
CA GLY A 260 14.68 29.37 4.15
C GLY A 260 14.44 27.89 3.85
N GLY A 261 13.20 27.42 4.01
CA GLY A 261 12.88 26.01 3.95
C GLY A 261 13.39 25.23 5.17
N LEU A 262 13.29 23.90 5.12
CA LEU A 262 13.68 23.03 6.22
C LEU A 262 14.97 22.26 5.87
N PRO A 263 15.99 22.25 6.76
CA PRO A 263 17.23 21.48 6.54
C PRO A 263 17.01 19.98 6.35
N SER A 264 15.95 19.44 6.94
CA SER A 264 15.53 18.04 6.79
C SER A 264 15.18 17.69 5.34
N ASN A 265 14.61 18.62 4.57
CA ASN A 265 14.37 18.41 3.13
C ASN A 265 15.68 18.27 2.37
N VAL A 266 16.67 19.10 2.69
CA VAL A 266 18.02 19.00 2.10
C VAL A 266 18.65 17.66 2.48
N GLN A 267 18.55 17.27 3.76
CA GLN A 267 19.09 16.00 4.24
C GLN A 267 18.44 14.79 3.53
N ALA A 268 17.11 14.79 3.40
CA ALA A 268 16.35 13.73 2.75
C ALA A 268 16.65 13.64 1.24
N ALA A 269 16.75 14.77 0.54
CA ALA A 269 17.06 14.81 -0.89
C ALA A 269 18.44 14.20 -1.19
N PHE A 270 19.44 14.45 -0.34
CA PHE A 270 20.76 13.85 -0.47
C PHE A 270 20.78 12.37 -0.04
N ALA A 271 20.02 12.00 0.99
CA ALA A 271 19.91 10.62 1.44
C ALA A 271 19.30 9.69 0.36
N ARG A 272 18.37 10.19 -0.46
CA ARG A 272 17.84 9.48 -1.66
C ARG A 272 18.96 9.05 -2.60
N GLU A 273 19.98 9.88 -2.73
CA GLU A 273 21.12 9.64 -3.59
C GLU A 273 22.26 8.89 -2.88
N GLY A 274 22.02 8.42 -1.65
CA GLY A 274 23.00 7.72 -0.82
C GLY A 274 24.10 8.60 -0.26
N LEU A 275 23.88 9.91 -0.20
CA LEU A 275 24.82 10.88 0.35
C LEU A 275 24.41 11.28 1.77
N VAL A 276 25.38 11.35 2.67
CA VAL A 276 25.16 11.80 4.05
C VAL A 276 25.34 13.31 4.11
N VAL A 277 24.31 14.02 4.56
CA VAL A 277 24.38 15.45 4.85
C VAL A 277 24.30 15.65 6.35
N SER A 278 25.28 16.35 6.88
CA SER A 278 25.31 16.75 8.26
C SER A 278 24.59 18.07 8.48
N VAL A 279 23.68 18.09 9.45
CA VAL A 279 22.89 19.26 9.84
C VAL A 279 23.33 19.70 11.24
N PRO A 280 24.09 20.80 11.37
CA PRO A 280 24.56 21.28 12.68
C PRO A 280 23.40 21.56 13.64
N GLY A 281 23.55 21.16 14.90
CA GLY A 281 22.55 21.36 15.95
C GLY A 281 21.41 20.34 15.97
N GLN A 282 21.36 19.41 15.00
CA GLN A 282 20.46 18.26 15.01
C GLN A 282 21.02 17.20 16.00
N ALA A 283 20.21 16.85 17.01
CA ALA A 283 20.51 15.99 18.17
C ALA A 283 21.75 16.29 19.06
N GLU A 284 22.42 17.44 18.94
CA GLU A 284 23.29 17.95 20.03
C GLU A 284 22.49 18.67 21.14
N ARG A 285 21.16 18.57 21.12
CA ARG A 285 20.31 19.08 22.19
C ARG A 285 20.46 18.20 23.43
N ASP A 286 21.48 18.51 24.24
CA ASP A 286 21.55 18.15 25.65
C ASP A 286 20.19 18.46 26.30
N ASP A 287 19.39 17.42 26.53
CA ASP A 287 18.24 17.34 27.44
C ASP A 287 17.31 18.57 27.57
N PRO A 288 16.73 19.12 26.49
CA PRO A 288 15.59 20.01 26.64
C PRO A 288 14.35 19.25 27.15
N TYR A 289 14.27 17.93 26.96
CA TYR A 289 13.16 17.11 27.46
C TYR A 289 13.11 17.06 28.99
N ASP A 290 14.25 16.99 29.67
CA ASP A 290 14.30 17.11 31.13
C ASP A 290 13.69 18.43 31.62
N SER A 291 13.94 19.54 30.90
CA SER A 291 13.33 20.83 31.24
C SER A 291 11.83 20.90 30.92
N LEU A 292 11.33 20.11 29.95
CA LEU A 292 9.91 19.99 29.62
C LEU A 292 9.14 19.17 30.66
N LEU A 293 9.79 18.20 31.33
CA LEU A 293 9.18 17.40 32.39
C LEU A 293 8.83 18.23 33.64
N ASP A 294 9.51 19.37 33.83
CA ASP A 294 9.27 20.30 34.94
C ASP A 294 8.16 21.34 34.63
N LEU A 295 7.65 21.38 33.39
CA LEU A 295 6.60 22.32 33.00
C LEU A 295 5.21 21.80 33.37
N ASP A 296 4.31 22.71 33.74
CA ASP A 296 2.90 22.37 33.86
C ASP A 296 2.24 22.20 32.48
N GLU A 297 1.07 21.56 32.46
CA GLU A 297 0.31 21.26 31.24
C GLU A 297 0.03 22.52 30.38
N HIS A 298 -0.21 23.67 31.01
CA HIS A 298 -0.49 24.91 30.29
C HIS A 298 0.78 25.51 29.66
N GLU A 299 1.91 25.46 30.33
CA GLU A 299 3.19 25.91 29.80
C GLU A 299 3.66 25.00 28.67
N LEU A 300 3.52 23.67 28.85
CA LEU A 300 3.83 22.68 27.81
C LEU A 300 2.98 22.90 26.55
N SER A 301 1.66 23.09 26.71
CA SER A 301 0.76 23.39 25.59
C SER A 301 1.17 24.67 24.87
N ARG A 302 1.53 25.73 25.61
CA ARG A 302 1.94 27.01 25.00
C ARG A 302 3.26 26.89 24.22
N GLN A 303 4.22 26.13 24.74
CA GLN A 303 5.48 25.89 24.04
C GLN A 303 5.28 25.02 22.79
N ALA A 304 4.41 24.02 22.86
CA ALA A 304 4.03 23.22 21.69
C ALA A 304 3.36 24.09 20.60
N ASP A 305 2.41 24.95 20.97
CA ASP A 305 1.76 25.88 20.03
C ASP A 305 2.78 26.85 19.40
N ALA A 306 3.69 27.41 20.19
CA ALA A 306 4.73 28.31 19.68
C ALA A 306 5.70 27.60 18.71
N ALA A 307 6.10 26.37 19.01
CA ALA A 307 6.94 25.56 18.12
C ALA A 307 6.20 25.20 16.82
N MET A 308 4.91 24.89 16.89
CA MET A 308 4.06 24.66 15.72
C MET A 308 3.93 25.90 14.84
N ASP A 309 3.66 27.06 15.42
CA ASP A 309 3.58 28.33 14.71
C ASP A 309 4.90 28.68 14.01
N GLU A 310 6.02 28.41 14.67
CA GLU A 310 7.36 28.59 14.10
C GLU A 310 7.61 27.67 12.91
N LEU A 311 7.26 26.39 13.04
CA LEU A 311 7.39 25.39 11.98
C LEU A 311 6.53 25.73 10.75
N PHE A 312 5.26 26.09 10.97
CA PHE A 312 4.37 26.52 9.88
C PHE A 312 4.87 27.80 9.21
N ALA A 313 5.36 28.76 9.99
CA ALA A 313 5.93 29.99 9.44
C ALA A 313 7.17 29.71 8.58
N ALA A 314 8.01 28.75 8.96
CA ALA A 314 9.16 28.32 8.16
C ALA A 314 8.73 27.67 6.83
N VAL A 315 7.76 26.74 6.88
CA VAL A 315 7.25 26.03 5.69
C VAL A 315 6.54 26.98 4.71
N HIS A 316 5.80 27.96 5.22
CA HIS A 316 5.06 28.92 4.39
C HIS A 316 5.84 30.20 4.08
N GLY A 317 7.10 30.33 4.53
CA GLY A 317 7.92 31.52 4.30
C GLY A 317 7.35 32.80 4.92
N LEU A 318 6.64 32.71 6.04
CA LEU A 318 5.94 33.83 6.68
C LEU A 318 6.85 34.66 7.61
N LYS A 319 8.03 34.15 7.95
CA LYS A 319 9.07 34.85 8.73
C LYS A 319 10.28 35.15 7.85
N LYS A 320 11.18 36.01 8.36
CA LYS A 320 12.52 36.18 7.76
C LYS A 320 13.14 34.78 7.62
N PRO A 321 13.61 34.38 6.42
CA PRO A 321 14.11 33.04 6.21
C PRO A 321 15.34 32.83 7.09
N GLU A 322 15.33 31.72 7.83
CA GLU A 322 16.52 31.26 8.54
C GLU A 322 17.63 30.93 7.54
N GLU A 323 18.87 31.02 7.96
CA GLU A 323 20.00 30.62 7.14
C GLU A 323 21.00 29.81 7.96
N GLY A 324 21.67 28.89 7.29
CA GLY A 324 22.64 28.03 7.92
C GLY A 324 23.54 27.35 6.89
N VAL A 325 24.37 26.44 7.38
CA VAL A 325 25.24 25.61 6.53
C VAL A 325 25.04 24.16 6.93
N VAL A 326 24.70 23.32 5.95
CA VAL A 326 24.76 21.87 6.07
C VAL A 326 26.01 21.36 5.36
N THR A 327 26.48 20.16 5.69
CA THR A 327 27.73 19.63 5.12
C THR A 327 27.50 18.26 4.49
N CYS A 328 27.63 18.14 3.17
CA CYS A 328 27.65 16.83 2.53
C CYS A 328 28.99 16.16 2.80
N LEU A 329 28.97 15.02 3.50
CA LEU A 329 30.16 14.36 4.02
C LEU A 329 30.80 13.45 2.98
N ALA A 330 32.13 13.51 2.90
CA ALA A 330 32.95 12.58 2.12
C ALA A 330 33.12 11.25 2.89
N THR A 331 32.02 10.50 3.03
CA THR A 331 31.97 9.23 3.75
C THR A 331 31.42 8.11 2.90
N ASP A 332 31.89 6.89 3.14
CA ASP A 332 31.35 5.65 2.58
C ASP A 332 30.36 4.95 3.53
N ARG A 333 30.27 5.43 4.78
CA ARG A 333 29.35 4.91 5.80
C ARG A 333 27.92 5.36 5.47
N PRO A 334 26.97 4.42 5.23
CA PRO A 334 25.57 4.78 5.07
C PRO A 334 24.97 5.17 6.42
N SER A 335 24.09 6.17 6.43
CA SER A 335 23.29 6.52 7.62
C SER A 335 21.99 5.71 7.71
N ASP A 336 21.32 5.69 8.87
CA ASP A 336 19.96 5.17 8.99
C ASP A 336 19.00 5.88 8.02
N LEU A 337 19.07 7.21 7.91
CA LEU A 337 18.26 7.98 6.97
C LEU A 337 18.44 7.51 5.53
N CYS A 338 19.67 7.24 5.08
CA CYS A 338 19.93 6.67 3.76
C CYS A 338 19.26 5.30 3.57
N ARG A 339 19.29 4.45 4.59
CA ARG A 339 18.63 3.11 4.56
C ARG A 339 17.11 3.24 4.50
N ILE A 340 16.53 4.12 5.32
CA ILE A 340 15.08 4.38 5.38
C ILE A 340 14.59 4.93 4.05
N VAL A 341 15.25 5.95 3.52
CA VAL A 341 14.84 6.57 2.26
C VAL A 341 14.94 5.60 1.09
N ARG A 342 15.98 4.75 1.03
CA ARG A 342 16.04 3.66 0.04
C ARG A 342 14.89 2.66 0.20
N ALA A 343 14.45 2.38 1.42
CA ALA A 343 13.28 1.54 1.67
C ALA A 343 12.00 2.22 1.19
N LEU A 344 11.84 3.53 1.39
CA LEU A 344 10.74 4.32 0.85
C LEU A 344 10.73 4.34 -0.68
N GLU A 345 11.88 4.49 -1.34
CA GLU A 345 11.96 4.41 -2.81
C GLU A 345 11.53 3.05 -3.34
N ARG A 346 11.88 1.97 -2.61
CA ARG A 346 11.38 0.64 -2.93
C ARG A 346 9.88 0.54 -2.77
N LEU A 347 9.30 1.12 -1.71
CA LEU A 347 7.84 1.19 -1.52
C LEU A 347 7.15 2.01 -2.62
N ALA A 348 7.73 3.12 -3.05
CA ALA A 348 7.23 3.91 -4.17
C ALA A 348 7.14 3.08 -5.47
N ALA A 349 8.05 2.14 -5.68
CA ALA A 349 7.97 1.20 -6.80
C ALA A 349 6.77 0.23 -6.73
N TYR A 350 6.13 0.07 -5.56
CA TYR A 350 4.86 -0.66 -5.36
C TYR A 350 3.63 0.26 -5.37
N GLY A 351 3.78 1.52 -5.81
CA GLY A 351 2.68 2.47 -5.90
C GLY A 351 2.32 3.17 -4.59
N TYR A 352 3.21 3.12 -3.58
CA TYR A 352 3.02 3.90 -2.36
C TYR A 352 3.46 5.35 -2.57
N LEU A 353 2.72 6.28 -1.96
CA LEU A 353 3.26 7.60 -1.61
C LEU A 353 4.20 7.43 -0.42
N ALA A 354 5.48 7.22 -0.70
CA ALA A 354 6.50 6.92 0.29
C ALA A 354 7.50 8.07 0.38
N GLU A 355 7.22 9.03 1.28
CA GLU A 355 7.95 10.30 1.34
C GLU A 355 8.57 10.53 2.73
N PRO A 356 9.88 10.84 2.79
CA PRO A 356 10.49 11.33 4.02
C PRO A 356 9.97 12.74 4.31
N ASP A 357 9.76 13.06 5.59
CA ASP A 357 9.43 14.42 6.02
C ASP A 357 8.33 15.09 5.16
N LEU A 358 7.20 14.39 5.01
CA LEU A 358 6.17 14.79 4.04
C LEU A 358 5.51 16.12 4.43
N TRP A 359 5.31 16.34 5.73
CA TRP A 359 4.61 17.51 6.27
C TRP A 359 4.94 17.74 7.76
N PRO A 360 4.82 18.99 8.27
CA PRO A 360 4.95 19.29 9.70
C PRO A 360 4.12 18.44 10.65
N THR A 361 2.89 18.10 10.25
CA THR A 361 1.93 17.35 11.08
C THR A 361 1.40 16.12 10.36
N ALA A 362 1.00 15.11 11.12
CA ALA A 362 0.40 13.90 10.55
C ALA A 362 -0.90 14.21 9.79
N SER A 363 -1.74 15.09 10.32
CA SER A 363 -3.01 15.48 9.68
C SER A 363 -2.81 16.15 8.32
N GLY A 364 -1.83 17.05 8.18
CA GLY A 364 -1.53 17.66 6.90
C GLY A 364 -0.80 16.71 5.93
N GLY A 365 0.00 15.78 6.47
CA GLY A 365 0.56 14.67 5.68
C GLY A 365 -0.54 13.80 5.07
N TRP A 366 -1.53 13.39 5.88
CA TRP A 366 -2.69 12.64 5.41
C TRP A 366 -3.55 13.42 4.41
N GLN A 367 -3.73 14.73 4.61
CA GLN A 367 -4.41 15.57 3.61
C GLN A 367 -3.71 15.49 2.25
N ARG A 368 -2.37 15.60 2.21
CA ARG A 368 -1.59 15.45 0.97
C ARG A 368 -1.72 14.05 0.36
N VAL A 369 -1.71 13.01 1.19
CA VAL A 369 -1.95 11.64 0.73
C VAL A 369 -3.31 11.51 0.05
N HIS A 370 -4.37 12.04 0.66
CA HIS A 370 -5.70 12.00 0.08
C HIS A 370 -5.83 12.83 -1.20
N GLU A 371 -5.19 14.00 -1.27
CA GLU A 371 -5.14 14.83 -2.49
C GLU A 371 -4.40 14.13 -3.65
N ALA A 372 -3.38 13.33 -3.34
CA ALA A 372 -2.62 12.57 -4.32
C ALA A 372 -3.26 11.23 -4.71
N THR A 373 -4.18 10.70 -3.89
CA THR A 373 -4.88 9.43 -4.13
C THR A 373 -6.04 9.65 -5.09
N ALA A 374 -6.16 8.81 -6.13
CA ALA A 374 -7.26 8.94 -7.08
C ALA A 374 -8.62 8.68 -6.42
N ALA A 375 -9.67 9.33 -6.93
CA ALA A 375 -11.00 9.19 -6.37
C ALA A 375 -11.48 7.72 -6.43
N GLY A 376 -11.81 7.16 -5.26
CA GLY A 376 -12.27 5.77 -5.13
C GLY A 376 -11.16 4.76 -4.83
N GLU A 377 -9.89 5.16 -4.85
CA GLU A 377 -8.78 4.30 -4.44
C GLU A 377 -8.51 4.40 -2.94
N THR A 378 -8.05 3.29 -2.35
CA THR A 378 -7.55 3.29 -0.96
C THR A 378 -6.14 3.89 -0.96
N PRO A 379 -5.85 4.87 -0.08
CA PRO A 379 -4.53 5.46 -0.01
C PRO A 379 -3.47 4.40 0.33
N LYS A 380 -2.34 4.44 -0.37
CA LYS A 380 -1.14 3.66 -0.04
C LYS A 380 -0.05 4.65 0.27
N ALA A 381 0.34 4.75 1.54
CA ALA A 381 1.32 5.74 1.96
C ALA A 381 2.20 5.23 3.09
N VAL A 382 3.45 5.71 3.12
CA VAL A 382 4.38 5.55 4.25
C VAL A 382 5.17 6.84 4.38
N PHE A 383 5.04 7.55 5.49
CA PHE A 383 5.75 8.82 5.70
C PHE A 383 5.98 9.10 7.18
N TRP A 384 6.82 10.07 7.49
CA TRP A 384 6.91 10.66 8.83
C TRP A 384 6.81 12.18 8.74
N THR A 385 6.64 12.83 9.90
CA THR A 385 6.47 14.29 9.98
C THR A 385 7.81 15.00 10.21
N THR A 386 7.88 16.29 9.92
CA THR A 386 9.08 17.11 10.18
C THR A 386 9.50 17.09 11.64
N GLN A 387 8.52 17.03 12.54
CA GLN A 387 8.78 16.92 13.97
C GLN A 387 9.53 15.63 14.28
N SER A 388 9.04 14.48 13.80
CA SER A 388 9.72 13.20 13.99
C SER A 388 11.10 13.18 13.33
N HIS A 389 11.29 13.88 12.20
CA HIS A 389 12.60 13.98 11.56
C HIS A 389 13.62 14.68 12.46
N THR A 390 13.25 15.85 12.99
CA THR A 390 14.18 16.68 13.77
C THR A 390 14.53 16.08 15.13
N SER A 391 13.69 15.21 15.69
CA SER A 391 13.93 14.54 16.97
C SER A 391 14.62 13.18 16.84
N ALA A 392 14.32 12.39 15.79
CA ALA A 392 14.75 10.99 15.72
C ALA A 392 16.17 10.80 15.18
N PHE A 393 16.72 11.78 14.47
CA PHE A 393 18.02 11.67 13.79
C PHE A 393 19.08 12.56 14.43
N ASP A 394 20.32 12.06 14.49
CA ASP A 394 21.48 12.88 14.80
C ASP A 394 21.93 13.78 13.64
N ALA A 395 22.98 14.56 13.91
CA ALA A 395 23.62 15.42 12.92
C ALA A 395 24.19 14.65 11.72
N TYR A 396 24.23 13.32 11.71
CA TYR A 396 24.70 12.47 10.60
C TYR A 396 23.55 11.69 9.93
N GLY A 397 22.32 11.84 10.42
CA GLY A 397 21.16 11.10 9.94
C GLY A 397 21.12 9.65 10.43
N ASP A 398 21.85 9.31 11.50
CA ASP A 398 21.70 8.05 12.22
C ASP A 398 20.56 8.21 13.26
N LEU A 399 19.79 7.14 13.49
CA LEU A 399 18.68 7.18 14.43
C LEU A 399 19.22 7.19 15.87
N VAL A 400 18.77 8.16 16.66
CA VAL A 400 19.05 8.26 18.10
C VAL A 400 17.81 8.01 18.96
N ASP A 401 16.62 8.04 18.35
CA ASP A 401 15.34 7.71 18.97
C ASP A 401 14.47 6.94 17.98
N ASP A 402 13.34 6.40 18.46
CA ASP A 402 12.39 5.67 17.65
C ASP A 402 11.71 6.60 16.63
N LEU A 403 11.77 6.23 15.36
CA LEU A 403 11.06 6.94 14.29
C LEU A 403 9.70 6.30 14.03
N ALA A 404 8.63 7.04 14.34
CA ALA A 404 7.27 6.63 14.03
C ALA A 404 6.90 6.96 12.57
N LEU A 405 6.49 5.94 11.80
CA LEU A 405 5.99 6.09 10.44
C LEU A 405 4.45 6.00 10.40
N GLN A 406 3.84 7.03 9.84
CA GLN A 406 2.44 7.01 9.40
C GLN A 406 2.33 6.09 8.18
N TRP A 407 1.28 5.28 8.11
CA TRP A 407 1.15 4.30 7.04
C TRP A 407 -0.30 3.95 6.70
N SER A 408 -0.51 3.50 5.46
CA SER A 408 -1.72 2.81 5.01
C SER A 408 -1.35 1.90 3.82
N GLY A 409 -1.98 0.72 3.75
CA GLY A 409 -1.73 -0.27 2.70
C GLY A 409 -1.36 -1.65 3.25
N ASP A 410 -0.58 -2.42 2.49
CA ASP A 410 -0.11 -3.74 2.90
C ASP A 410 0.99 -3.65 3.98
N ARG A 411 0.61 -4.01 5.21
CA ARG A 411 1.48 -4.01 6.39
C ARG A 411 2.70 -4.91 6.23
N ASP A 412 2.51 -6.13 5.73
CA ASP A 412 3.56 -7.13 5.70
C ASP A 412 4.60 -6.81 4.61
N LEU A 413 4.14 -6.21 3.49
CA LEU A 413 5.03 -5.65 2.47
C LEU A 413 5.89 -4.51 3.04
N ILE A 414 5.28 -3.55 3.75
CA ILE A 414 6.00 -2.43 4.37
C ILE A 414 7.05 -2.96 5.34
N ALA A 415 6.66 -3.85 6.26
CA ALA A 415 7.56 -4.48 7.21
C ALA A 415 8.75 -5.17 6.51
N GLY A 416 8.46 -5.97 5.47
CA GLY A 416 9.47 -6.72 4.73
C GLY A 416 10.46 -5.82 3.98
N ILE A 417 9.99 -4.70 3.40
CA ILE A 417 10.87 -3.75 2.69
C ILE A 417 11.76 -2.99 3.68
N LEU A 418 11.20 -2.49 4.79
CA LEU A 418 11.94 -1.78 5.82
C LEU A 418 13.00 -2.69 6.47
N ALA A 419 12.60 -3.88 6.95
CA ALA A 419 13.53 -4.85 7.54
C ALA A 419 14.58 -5.32 6.52
N GLY A 420 14.20 -5.48 5.25
CA GLY A 420 15.12 -5.81 4.16
C GLY A 420 16.16 -4.73 3.84
N ALA A 421 15.98 -3.50 4.34
CA ALA A 421 16.99 -2.43 4.29
C ALA A 421 17.97 -2.46 5.49
N GLY A 422 17.86 -3.46 6.37
CA GLY A 422 18.69 -3.60 7.56
C GLY A 422 18.26 -2.66 8.69
N LEU A 423 16.96 -2.35 8.77
CA LEU A 423 16.37 -1.54 9.83
C LEU A 423 15.74 -2.46 10.89
N ALA A 424 15.82 -2.05 12.15
CA ALA A 424 15.08 -2.69 13.24
C ALA A 424 13.65 -2.12 13.27
N VAL A 425 12.66 -2.93 12.91
CA VAL A 425 11.27 -2.47 12.69
C VAL A 425 10.33 -3.16 13.66
N GLU A 426 9.56 -2.38 14.42
CA GLU A 426 8.38 -2.85 15.14
C GLU A 426 7.15 -2.73 14.23
N VAL A 427 6.49 -3.86 14.00
CA VAL A 427 5.33 -3.95 13.11
C VAL A 427 4.06 -3.71 13.93
N PRO A 428 3.20 -2.76 13.53
CA PRO A 428 2.01 -2.42 14.31
C PRO A 428 0.96 -3.53 14.27
N GLU A 429 0.22 -3.70 15.37
CA GLU A 429 -0.84 -4.70 15.46
C GLU A 429 -2.06 -4.35 14.57
N GLY A 430 -2.29 -3.07 14.28
CA GLY A 430 -3.37 -2.56 13.42
C GLY A 430 -3.07 -1.18 12.83
N GLU A 431 -3.95 -0.71 11.94
CA GLU A 431 -3.75 0.53 11.14
C GLU A 431 -3.70 1.83 11.96
N GLU A 432 -4.22 1.82 13.18
CA GLU A 432 -4.21 2.98 14.10
C GLU A 432 -2.85 3.17 14.80
N VAL A 433 -1.93 2.22 14.66
CA VAL A 433 -0.62 2.23 15.31
C VAL A 433 0.46 2.43 14.26
N ALA A 434 1.40 3.36 14.50
CA ALA A 434 2.51 3.62 13.60
C ALA A 434 3.50 2.44 13.54
N PHE A 435 4.21 2.28 12.43
CA PHE A 435 5.46 1.51 12.45
C PHE A 435 6.50 2.26 13.28
N LEU A 436 7.29 1.56 14.08
CA LEU A 436 8.45 2.15 14.75
C LEU A 436 9.73 1.61 14.13
N ILE A 437 10.66 2.50 13.81
CA ILE A 437 12.02 2.13 13.43
C ILE A 437 12.94 2.49 14.58
N HIS A 438 13.60 1.48 15.15
CA HIS A 438 14.49 1.65 16.28
C HIS A 438 15.92 1.99 15.83
N PRO A 439 16.69 2.72 16.67
CA PRO A 439 18.12 2.89 16.51
C PRO A 439 18.87 1.56 16.31
N SER A 440 19.77 1.54 15.33
CA SER A 440 20.67 0.40 15.11
C SER A 440 21.69 0.33 16.26
N ARG A 441 21.54 -0.62 17.18
CA ARG A 441 22.46 -0.82 18.32
C ARG A 441 23.86 -1.30 17.91
#